data_AF-A0A2R6AY69-F1
#
_entry.id   AF-A0A2R6AY69-F1
#
_cell.length_a   1.000
_cell.length_b   1.000
_cell.length_c   1.000
_cell.angle_alpha   90.00
_cell.angle_beta   90.00
_cell.angle_gamma   90.00
#
_symmetry.space_group_name_H-M   'P 1'
#
loop_
_entity.id
_entity.type
_entity.pdbx_description
1 polymer ?
#
loop_
_entity_poly.entity_id
_entity_poly.type
_entity_poly.pdbx_seq_one_letter_code
_entity_poly.pdbx_strand_id
1 'polypeptide(L)'
;MAGLQTFRPYYDHRKTARVLDERRLGKQRIEAKQIGYAVLRRMGVIRDGRKGWLNHPIVLKWFNNGSPYLLDLKEYFAAIVCEWVDRGHKNTVNWGDLECFSGLGSNQRCPLTHLEEV
;
A
#
# COMPACT_ATOMS: atom_id res chain seq x y z
N MET A 1 1.84 7.07 18.22
CA MET A 1 1.72 5.99 17.22
C MET A 1 1.41 6.64 15.88
N ALA A 2 2.24 6.41 14.85
CA ALA A 2 2.01 6.99 13.53
C ALA A 2 0.75 6.37 12.90
N GLY A 3 -0.16 7.19 12.39
CA GLY A 3 -1.38 6.72 11.73
C GLY A 3 -1.07 6.00 10.42
N LEU A 4 -1.91 5.02 10.05
CA LEU A 4 -1.80 4.30 8.78
C LEU A 4 -2.37 5.17 7.65
N GLN A 5 -1.59 5.50 6.62
CA GLN A 5 -2.04 6.36 5.52
C GLN A 5 -1.59 5.79 4.16
N THR A 6 -2.14 6.35 3.08
CA THR A 6 -1.58 6.21 1.73
C THR A 6 -1.38 7.59 1.17
N PHE A 7 -0.18 7.91 0.67
CA PHE A 7 0.07 9.15 -0.09
C PHE A 7 0.20 8.82 -1.57
N ARG A 8 -0.87 9.10 -2.32
CA ARG A 8 -0.96 8.83 -3.76
C ARG A 8 -1.54 10.03 -4.51
N PRO A 9 -0.78 11.11 -4.73
CA PRO A 9 -1.26 12.29 -5.45
C PRO A 9 -1.58 11.98 -6.92
N TYR A 10 -0.84 11.07 -7.56
CA TYR A 10 -1.07 10.70 -8.96
C TYR A 10 -1.51 9.26 -9.10
N TYR A 11 -2.34 9.00 -10.12
CA TYR A 11 -2.73 7.65 -10.53
C TYR A 11 -1.53 6.79 -10.96
N ASP A 12 -0.50 7.42 -11.53
CA ASP A 12 0.77 6.79 -11.82
C ASP A 12 1.61 6.68 -10.54
N HIS A 13 1.88 5.44 -10.12
CA HIS A 13 2.62 5.14 -8.90
C HIS A 13 4.06 5.68 -8.92
N ARG A 14 4.73 5.69 -10.08
CA ARG A 14 6.08 6.23 -10.23
C ARG A 14 6.09 7.75 -10.18
N LYS A 15 5.07 8.42 -10.74
CA LYS A 15 4.90 9.87 -10.57
C LYS A 15 4.65 10.21 -9.11
N THR A 16 3.77 9.47 -8.45
CA THR A 16 3.54 9.59 -7.00
C THR A 16 4.86 9.45 -6.23
N ALA A 17 5.61 8.37 -6.42
CA ALA A 17 6.83 8.12 -5.66
C ALA A 17 7.84 9.28 -5.79
N ARG A 18 8.05 9.76 -7.02
CA ARG A 18 8.97 10.87 -7.32
C ARG A 18 8.64 12.17 -6.58
N VAL A 19 7.36 12.49 -6.38
CA VAL A 19 6.96 13.76 -5.74
C VAL A 19 6.89 13.69 -4.22
N LEU A 20 6.98 12.52 -3.61
CA LEU A 20 6.97 12.41 -2.15
C LEU A 20 8.29 12.92 -1.56
N ASP A 21 8.19 13.67 -0.46
CA ASP A 21 9.33 13.95 0.39
C ASP A 21 9.87 12.65 1.03
N GLU A 22 11.15 12.66 1.43
CA GLU A 22 11.85 11.48 1.94
C GLU A 22 11.13 10.81 3.13
N ARG A 23 10.55 11.62 4.03
CA ARG A 23 9.86 11.09 5.22
C ARG A 23 8.59 10.34 4.81
N ARG A 24 7.80 10.91 3.89
CA ARG A 24 6.61 10.25 3.35
C ARG A 24 7.00 9.00 2.55
N LEU A 25 7.95 9.11 1.63
CA LEU A 25 8.43 7.98 0.83
C LEU A 25 8.91 6.82 1.71
N GLY A 26 9.68 7.15 2.76
CA GLY A 26 10.12 6.23 3.81
C GLY A 26 8.99 5.43 4.44
N LYS A 27 7.96 6.14 4.90
CA LYS A 27 6.79 5.56 5.57
C LYS A 27 5.92 4.74 4.64
N GLN A 28 5.73 5.17 3.39
CA GLN A 28 4.82 4.51 2.45
C GLN A 28 5.20 3.05 2.16
N ARG A 29 6.48 2.66 2.25
CA ARG A 29 6.87 1.23 2.14
C ARG A 29 6.30 0.39 3.26
N ILE A 30 6.39 0.88 4.50
CA ILE A 30 5.92 0.17 5.69
C ILE A 30 4.40 0.15 5.71
N GLU A 31 3.77 1.30 5.47
CA GLU A 31 2.32 1.46 5.49
C GLU A 31 1.64 0.65 4.38
N ALA A 32 2.18 0.62 3.16
CA ALA A 32 1.63 -0.21 2.08
C ALA A 32 1.63 -1.70 2.44
N LYS A 33 2.73 -2.21 3.04
CA LYS A 33 2.79 -3.60 3.51
C LYS A 33 1.79 -3.87 4.63
N GLN A 34 1.67 -2.96 5.60
CA GLN A 34 0.71 -3.08 6.69
C GLN A 34 -0.75 -3.07 6.19
N ILE A 35 -1.06 -2.24 5.19
CA ILE A 35 -2.36 -2.21 4.52
C ILE A 35 -2.61 -3.56 3.85
N GLY A 36 -1.65 -4.11 3.10
CA GLY A 36 -1.80 -5.42 2.44
C GLY A 36 -2.15 -6.53 3.44
N TYR A 37 -1.44 -6.60 4.56
CA TYR A 37 -1.82 -7.52 5.64
C TYR A 37 -3.20 -7.26 6.22
N ALA A 38 -3.56 -5.99 6.48
CA ALA A 38 -4.86 -5.65 7.05
C ALA A 38 -6.02 -6.04 6.09
N VAL A 39 -5.83 -5.84 4.79
CA VAL A 39 -6.76 -6.29 3.74
C VAL A 39 -6.91 -7.81 3.77
N LEU A 40 -5.80 -8.57 3.79
CA LEU A 40 -5.84 -10.03 3.81
C LEU A 40 -6.46 -10.61 5.09
N ARG A 41 -6.21 -9.98 6.24
CA ARG A 41 -6.88 -10.33 7.50
C ARG A 41 -8.37 -10.03 7.42
N ARG A 42 -8.76 -8.90 6.83
CA ARG A 42 -10.17 -8.55 6.64
C ARG A 42 -10.89 -9.53 5.72
N MET A 43 -10.20 -10.05 4.70
CA MET A 43 -10.71 -11.14 3.86
C MET A 43 -10.77 -12.51 4.57
N GLY A 44 -10.17 -12.63 5.76
CA GLY A 44 -10.09 -13.90 6.49
C GLY A 44 -9.06 -14.89 5.92
N VAL A 45 -8.20 -14.45 5.00
CA VAL A 45 -7.12 -15.24 4.38
C VAL A 45 -5.98 -15.47 5.38
N ILE A 46 -5.57 -14.42 6.10
CA ILE A 46 -4.59 -14.50 7.18
C ILE A 46 -5.32 -14.52 8.52
N ARG A 47 -5.03 -15.52 9.35
CA ARG A 47 -5.65 -15.73 10.67
C ARG A 47 -4.59 -15.85 11.76
N ASP A 48 -3.84 -14.77 11.95
CA ASP A 48 -2.74 -14.67 12.92
C ASP A 48 -3.16 -14.07 14.29
N GLY A 49 -4.47 -13.96 14.53
CA GLY A 49 -5.03 -13.37 15.76
C GLY A 49 -4.94 -11.84 15.85
N ARG A 50 -4.25 -11.17 14.92
CA ARG A 50 -4.12 -9.70 14.92
C ARG A 50 -5.36 -9.06 14.32
N LYS A 51 -5.93 -8.06 14.99
CA LYS A 51 -7.14 -7.33 14.54
C LYS A 51 -6.92 -5.85 14.24
N GLY A 52 -5.67 -5.39 14.28
CA GLY A 52 -5.34 -3.99 14.04
C GLY A 52 -5.73 -3.53 12.62
N TRP A 53 -6.32 -2.33 12.53
CA TRP A 53 -6.59 -1.60 11.29
C TRP A 53 -7.64 -2.18 10.34
N LEU A 54 -8.35 -3.26 10.72
CA LEU A 54 -9.35 -3.90 9.84
C LEU A 54 -10.46 -2.94 9.37
N ASN A 55 -10.85 -2.00 10.23
CA ASN A 55 -11.88 -0.99 9.94
C ASN A 55 -11.28 0.39 9.63
N HIS A 56 -9.97 0.46 9.40
CA HIS A 56 -9.33 1.73 9.09
C HIS A 56 -9.78 2.23 7.71
N PRO A 57 -10.12 3.52 7.53
CA PRO A 57 -10.63 4.03 6.25
C PRO A 57 -9.75 3.69 5.05
N ILE A 58 -8.42 3.81 5.20
CA ILE A 58 -7.49 3.46 4.12
C ILE A 58 -7.53 1.98 3.76
N VAL A 59 -7.65 1.09 4.75
CA VAL A 59 -7.75 -0.35 4.53
C VAL A 59 -9.06 -0.68 3.84
N LEU A 60 -10.17 -0.03 4.23
CA LEU A 60 -11.46 -0.19 3.56
C LEU A 60 -11.43 0.26 2.10
N LYS A 61 -10.74 1.37 1.79
CA LYS A 61 -10.55 1.83 0.40
C LYS A 61 -9.79 0.80 -0.44
N TRP A 62 -8.71 0.24 0.09
CA TRP A 62 -7.94 -0.81 -0.60
C TRP A 62 -8.67 -2.16 -0.65
N PHE A 63 -9.50 -2.46 0.35
CA PHE A 63 -10.32 -3.67 0.42
C PHE A 63 -11.49 -3.66 -0.57
N ASN A 64 -11.98 -2.49 -0.95
CA ASN A 64 -12.96 -2.29 -2.01
C ASN A 64 -14.17 -3.23 -1.91
N ASN A 65 -14.87 -3.17 -0.78
CA ASN A 65 -16.11 -3.91 -0.53
C ASN A 65 -16.03 -5.43 -0.84
N GLY A 66 -14.87 -6.05 -0.64
CA GLY A 66 -14.65 -7.48 -0.84
C GLY A 66 -13.92 -7.84 -2.13
N SER A 67 -13.63 -6.88 -3.00
CA SER A 67 -12.85 -7.08 -4.23
C SER A 67 -11.57 -6.22 -4.20
N PRO A 68 -10.58 -6.59 -3.37
CA PRO A 68 -9.47 -5.71 -3.03
C PRO A 68 -8.54 -5.41 -4.21
N TYR A 69 -7.87 -4.27 -4.16
CA TYR A 69 -6.89 -3.84 -5.16
C TYR A 69 -5.46 -4.29 -4.79
N LEU A 70 -5.26 -5.58 -4.51
CA LEU A 70 -3.97 -6.09 -3.99
C LEU A 70 -2.84 -5.99 -5.02
N LEU A 71 -3.14 -6.25 -6.30
CA LEU A 71 -2.16 -6.11 -7.38
C LEU A 71 -1.70 -4.65 -7.52
N ASP A 72 -2.65 -3.71 -7.53
CA ASP A 72 -2.35 -2.29 -7.61
C ASP A 72 -1.57 -1.79 -6.39
N LEU A 73 -1.89 -2.29 -5.19
CA LEU A 73 -1.16 -1.98 -3.96
C LEU A 73 0.30 -2.50 -4.01
N LYS A 74 0.52 -3.68 -4.60
CA LYS A 74 1.85 -4.22 -4.85
C LYS A 74 2.62 -3.33 -5.84
N GLU A 75 2.00 -2.92 -6.94
CA GLU A 75 2.63 -2.01 -7.91
C GLU A 75 2.99 -0.66 -7.27
N TYR A 76 2.10 -0.15 -6.42
CA TYR A 76 2.36 1.04 -5.61
C TYR A 76 3.57 0.83 -4.70
N PHE A 77 3.60 -0.24 -3.90
CA PHE A 77 4.73 -0.58 -3.04
C PHE A 77 6.05 -0.67 -3.83
N ALA A 78 6.03 -1.35 -4.98
CA ALA A 78 7.21 -1.50 -5.83
C ALA A 78 7.73 -0.14 -6.32
N ALA A 79 6.86 0.76 -6.77
CA ALA A 79 7.26 2.09 -7.20
C ALA A 79 7.90 2.92 -6.07
N ILE A 80 7.35 2.82 -4.86
CA ILE A 80 7.89 3.50 -3.66
C ILE A 80 9.26 2.92 -3.28
N VAL A 81 9.44 1.60 -3.35
CA VAL A 81 10.73 0.93 -3.08
C VAL A 81 11.78 1.31 -4.12
N CYS A 82 11.43 1.28 -5.41
CA CYS A 82 12.34 1.67 -6.49
C CYS A 82 12.85 3.08 -6.26
N GLU A 83 11.95 4.06 -6.09
CA GLU A 83 12.34 5.46 -5.85
C GLU A 83 13.20 5.62 -4.59
N TRP A 84 12.89 4.88 -3.51
CA TRP A 84 13.71 4.92 -2.29
C TRP A 84 15.14 4.44 -2.52
N VAL A 85 15.30 3.35 -3.26
CA VAL A 85 16.61 2.79 -3.60
C VAL A 85 17.34 3.69 -4.58
N ASP A 86 16.64 4.26 -5.56
CA ASP A 86 17.19 5.18 -6.56
C ASP A 86 17.73 6.46 -5.90
N ARG A 87 17.13 6.90 -4.79
CA ARG A 87 17.64 8.00 -3.93
C ARG A 87 18.85 7.61 -3.05
N GLY A 88 19.35 6.38 -3.18
CA GLY A 88 20.54 5.91 -2.46
C GLY A 88 20.26 5.36 -1.06
N HIS A 89 18.99 5.14 -0.70
CA HIS A 89 18.66 4.59 0.62
C HIS A 89 18.57 3.06 0.62
N LYS A 90 18.96 2.44 1.74
CA LYS A 90 18.82 0.99 1.94
C LYS A 90 17.35 0.61 2.18
N ASN A 91 16.83 -0.38 1.44
CA ASN A 91 15.51 -0.95 1.70
C ASN A 91 15.60 -2.19 2.61
N THR A 92 14.69 -2.28 3.58
CA THR A 92 14.58 -3.41 4.53
C THR A 92 13.16 -4.02 4.56
N VAL A 93 12.24 -3.47 3.76
CA VAL A 93 10.84 -3.94 3.68
C VAL A 93 10.66 -4.71 2.38
N ASN A 94 10.12 -5.92 2.45
CA ASN A 94 9.85 -6.78 1.30
C ASN A 94 8.34 -7.06 1.16
N TRP A 95 7.88 -7.38 -0.06
CA TRP A 95 6.50 -7.80 -0.32
C TRP A 95 6.37 -9.32 -0.48
N GLY A 96 7.47 -10.06 -0.47
CA GLY A 96 7.50 -11.47 -0.90
C GLY A 96 6.57 -12.41 -0.13
N ASP A 97 6.29 -12.10 1.14
CA ASP A 97 5.35 -12.82 1.99
C ASP A 97 3.87 -12.59 1.64
N LEU A 98 3.57 -11.54 0.87
CA LEU A 98 2.23 -11.23 0.35
C LEU A 98 2.09 -11.58 -1.13
N GLU A 99 3.17 -12.04 -1.78
CA GLU A 99 3.25 -12.21 -3.24
C GLU A 99 2.17 -13.16 -3.77
N CYS A 100 1.99 -14.31 -3.13
CA CYS A 100 0.99 -15.31 -3.53
C CYS A 100 -0.46 -14.82 -3.46
N PHE A 101 -0.74 -13.74 -2.73
CA PHE A 101 -2.07 -13.15 -2.61
C PHE A 101 -2.28 -11.94 -3.51
N SER A 102 -1.26 -11.49 -4.23
CA SER A 102 -1.33 -10.24 -5.00
C SER A 102 -2.31 -10.31 -6.17
N GLY A 103 -2.66 -11.52 -6.63
CA GLY A 103 -3.70 -11.75 -7.64
C GLY A 103 -5.12 -11.89 -7.09
N LEU A 104 -5.34 -11.79 -5.78
CA LEU A 104 -6.68 -11.85 -5.20
C LEU A 104 -7.42 -10.51 -5.37
N GLY A 105 -8.67 -10.58 -5.81
CA GLY A 105 -9.55 -9.42 -5.92
C GLY A 105 -9.60 -8.80 -7.31
N SER A 106 -9.60 -7.48 -7.37
CA SER A 106 -9.77 -6.72 -8.60
C SER A 106 -8.45 -6.57 -9.37
N ASN A 107 -8.52 -6.70 -10.70
CA ASN A 107 -7.44 -6.34 -11.63
C ASN A 107 -7.45 -4.85 -12.00
N GLN A 108 -8.42 -4.09 -11.51
CA GLN A 108 -8.47 -2.65 -11.71
C GLN A 108 -7.52 -1.95 -10.74
N ARG A 109 -7.14 -0.71 -11.05
CA ARG A 109 -6.40 0.12 -10.09
C ARG A 109 -7.35 0.76 -9.11
N CYS A 110 -6.86 0.98 -7.88
CA CYS A 110 -7.61 1.73 -6.89
C CYS A 110 -7.84 3.16 -7.43
N PRO A 111 -9.07 3.69 -7.41
CA PRO A 111 -9.34 5.07 -7.82
C PRO A 111 -8.85 6.10 -6.79
N LEU A 112 -8.27 5.65 -5.66
CA LEU A 112 -7.73 6.51 -4.63
C LEU A 112 -6.59 7.37 -5.17
N THR A 113 -6.87 8.66 -5.32
CA THR A 113 -5.86 9.69 -5.58
C THR A 113 -6.07 10.86 -4.63
N HIS A 114 -5.00 11.45 -4.11
CA HIS A 114 -5.01 12.66 -3.28
C HIS A 114 -4.71 13.89 -4.14
N LEU A 115 -5.44 14.04 -5.26
CA LEU A 115 -5.23 15.13 -6.20
C LEU A 115 -5.53 16.53 -5.59
N GLU A 116 -6.11 16.58 -4.39
CA GLU A 116 -6.57 17.83 -3.76
C GLU A 116 -5.66 18.38 -2.65
N GLU A 117 -4.43 17.86 -2.48
CA GLU A 117 -3.50 18.34 -1.45
C GLU A 117 -2.08 18.62 -1.97
N VAL A 118 -1.97 19.39 -3.06
CA VAL A 118 -0.71 20.06 -3.45
C VAL A 118 -0.92 21.56 -3.52
#